data_AF-A0A1V1NTK2-F1
#
_entry.id   AF-A0A1V1NTK2-F1
#
_cell.length_a   1.000
_cell.length_b   1.000
_cell.length_c   1.000
_cell.angle_alpha   90.00
_cell.angle_beta   90.00
_cell.angle_gamma   90.00
#
_symmetry.space_group_name_H-M   'P 1'
#
loop_
_entity.id
_entity.type
_entity.pdbx_description
1 polymer ?
#
loop_
_entity_poly.entity_id
_entity_poly.type
_entity_poly.pdbx_seq_one_letter_code
_entity_poly.pdbx_strand_id
1 'polypeptide(L)'
;MTAVGNKIELPFKIHLQTGWNMFGYPSDTQQNALNAVQQLIDEKCLVEGLYVERLIKVVNNEGKSIIKFLGSWRNSIGDFLPGEGYRVKVLCDASFDINQPANSNKRRKRVRTLRSAQPASHFTKVWDGGATNPMTIYVVSATINGNNLSNGNEIAIYDGTNCVGAGSVDGEISTNSPFELITSKNDGSGNGFTVGNNITYKLWDGDNECTDITVSYMDLNGNSISAPQFTADESYIASLSCNMTTEPHFKPVWEGGATNPMTLYAISVTLNGNSLTNGEVGVFDGSKCVGSAIINAEVSSSNPLEIINSKDDGSGNGLLWAILSIINYGMATKNVQI
;
A
#
# COMPACT_ATOMS: atom_id res chain seq x y z
N MET A 1 41.41 -13.34 11.70
CA MET A 1 41.14 -14.65 12.32
C MET A 1 39.88 -15.19 11.69
N THR A 2 40.00 -16.16 10.79
CA THR A 2 38.86 -16.77 10.09
C THR A 2 38.57 -18.08 10.79
N ALA A 3 37.45 -18.15 11.51
CA ALA A 3 36.95 -19.42 12.04
C ALA A 3 36.20 -20.12 10.89
N VAL A 4 36.66 -21.31 10.48
CA VAL A 4 35.94 -22.17 9.54
C VAL A 4 35.29 -23.27 10.36
N GLY A 5 33.96 -23.31 10.38
CA GLY A 5 33.20 -24.37 11.03
C GLY A 5 33.28 -25.68 10.25
N ASN A 6 33.12 -26.81 10.95
CA ASN A 6 33.01 -28.12 10.30
C ASN A 6 31.70 -28.21 9.51
N LYS A 7 31.74 -28.86 8.35
CA LYS A 7 30.55 -29.12 7.54
C LYS A 7 29.58 -30.01 8.33
N ILE A 8 28.31 -29.61 8.35
CA ILE A 8 27.21 -30.40 8.93
C ILE A 8 26.76 -31.45 7.91
N GLU A 9 26.51 -32.69 8.36
CA GLU A 9 25.93 -33.73 7.52
C GLU A 9 24.41 -33.54 7.37
N LEU A 10 23.90 -33.71 6.14
CA LEU A 10 22.47 -33.66 5.83
C LEU A 10 21.92 -35.08 5.61
N PRO A 11 20.68 -35.39 6.04
CA PRO A 11 19.69 -34.47 6.60
C PRO A 11 20.05 -33.99 8.00
N PHE A 12 19.85 -32.69 8.26
CA PHE A 12 20.06 -32.09 9.57
C PHE A 12 18.72 -31.84 10.26
N LYS A 13 18.56 -32.42 11.44
CA LYS A 13 17.34 -32.29 12.24
C LYS A 13 17.36 -31.01 13.06
N ILE A 14 16.32 -30.20 12.89
CA ILE A 14 16.10 -28.97 13.66
C ILE A 14 14.98 -29.22 14.65
N HIS A 15 15.23 -28.94 15.93
CA HIS A 15 14.23 -28.99 17.00
C HIS A 15 13.66 -27.60 17.25
N LEU A 16 12.33 -27.52 17.35
CA LEU A 16 11.56 -26.30 17.54
C LEU A 16 10.66 -26.45 18.76
N GLN A 17 10.56 -25.38 19.54
CA GLN A 17 9.59 -25.25 20.62
C GLN A 17 8.37 -24.47 20.13
N THR A 18 7.25 -24.59 20.83
CA THR A 18 6.05 -23.78 20.58
C THR A 18 6.39 -22.28 20.61
N GLY A 19 5.90 -21.54 19.62
CA GLY A 19 6.18 -20.12 19.45
C GLY A 19 7.35 -19.84 18.51
N TRP A 20 8.06 -18.73 18.74
CA TRP A 20 9.16 -18.27 17.89
C TRP A 20 10.46 -19.03 18.19
N ASN A 21 11.10 -19.49 17.12
CA ASN A 21 12.43 -20.10 17.11
C ASN A 21 13.29 -19.41 16.05
N MET A 22 14.60 -19.69 16.09
CA MET A 22 15.55 -19.24 15.08
C MET A 22 16.48 -20.40 14.72
N PHE A 23 16.78 -20.54 13.43
CA PHE A 23 17.75 -21.52 12.94
C PHE A 23 18.57 -20.93 11.79
N GLY A 24 19.83 -21.34 11.68
CA GLY A 24 20.67 -21.08 10.51
C GLY A 24 20.41 -22.14 9.44
N TYR A 25 20.43 -21.75 8.17
CA TYR A 25 20.27 -22.72 7.08
C TYR A 25 21.55 -23.58 6.93
N PRO A 26 21.46 -24.91 7.16
CA PRO A 26 22.65 -25.75 7.34
C PRO A 26 23.29 -26.23 6.02
N SER A 27 22.65 -26.01 4.88
CA SER A 27 23.13 -26.44 3.56
C SER A 27 24.01 -25.39 2.89
N ASP A 28 25.04 -25.84 2.19
CA ASP A 28 25.91 -25.03 1.33
C ASP A 28 25.27 -24.67 -0.03
N THR A 29 24.09 -25.20 -0.30
CA THR A 29 23.35 -25.02 -1.55
C THR A 29 21.98 -24.44 -1.25
N GLN A 30 21.58 -23.36 -1.95
CA GLN A 30 20.27 -22.73 -1.76
C GLN A 30 19.12 -23.69 -2.12
N GLN A 31 17.98 -23.52 -1.46
CA GLN A 31 16.77 -24.30 -1.72
C GLN A 31 15.53 -23.43 -1.57
N ASN A 32 14.49 -23.68 -2.35
CA ASN A 32 13.20 -23.01 -2.17
C ASN A 32 12.72 -23.14 -0.72
N ALA A 33 12.51 -22.00 -0.07
CA ALA A 33 12.23 -21.91 1.35
C ALA A 33 10.93 -22.66 1.73
N LEU A 34 9.89 -22.57 0.89
CA LEU A 34 8.62 -23.26 1.10
C LEU A 34 8.80 -24.78 1.07
N ASN A 35 9.53 -25.30 0.09
CA ASN A 35 9.83 -26.73 0.00
C ASN A 35 10.66 -27.21 1.19
N ALA A 36 11.59 -26.38 1.70
CA ALA A 36 12.44 -26.73 2.84
C ALA A 36 11.65 -26.88 4.15
N VAL A 37 10.54 -26.15 4.31
CA VAL A 37 9.68 -26.24 5.50
C VAL A 37 8.39 -27.05 5.26
N GLN A 38 8.29 -27.78 4.15
CA GLN A 38 7.08 -28.50 3.76
C GLN A 38 6.60 -29.48 4.85
N GLN A 39 7.53 -30.14 5.54
CA GLN A 39 7.20 -31.02 6.67
C GLN A 39 6.42 -30.30 7.79
N LEU A 40 6.75 -29.03 8.08
CA LEU A 40 6.04 -28.23 9.07
C LEU A 40 4.64 -27.78 8.60
N ILE A 41 4.41 -27.77 7.28
CA ILE A 41 3.11 -27.46 6.69
C ILE A 41 2.21 -28.70 6.73
N ASP A 42 2.76 -29.86 6.36
CA ASP A 42 2.01 -31.11 6.21
C ASP A 42 1.67 -31.71 7.57
N GLU A 43 2.59 -31.64 8.52
CA GLU A 43 2.37 -32.15 9.87
C GLU A 43 1.59 -31.15 10.72
N LYS A 44 0.48 -31.60 11.30
CA LYS A 44 -0.44 -30.77 12.08
C LYS A 44 -0.19 -30.88 13.59
N CYS A 45 -0.65 -29.89 14.34
CA CYS A 45 -0.76 -29.94 15.80
C CYS A 45 -2.15 -30.43 16.18
N LEU A 46 -2.25 -31.21 17.26
CA LEU A 46 -3.53 -31.54 17.89
C LEU A 46 -3.85 -30.47 18.95
N VAL A 47 -4.88 -29.68 18.72
CA VAL A 47 -5.35 -28.65 19.67
C VAL A 47 -6.83 -28.91 19.93
N GLU A 48 -7.18 -29.16 21.20
CA GLU A 48 -8.56 -29.42 21.63
C GLU A 48 -9.29 -30.49 20.81
N GLY A 49 -8.58 -31.53 20.36
CA GLY A 49 -9.14 -32.62 19.57
C GLY A 49 -9.24 -32.36 18.06
N LEU A 50 -8.76 -31.21 17.57
CA LEU A 50 -8.73 -30.86 16.15
C LEU A 50 -7.29 -30.74 15.63
N TYR A 51 -7.08 -31.20 14.39
CA TYR A 51 -5.81 -31.05 13.70
C TYR A 51 -5.72 -29.69 13.00
N VAL A 52 -4.85 -28.82 13.52
CA VAL A 52 -4.60 -27.46 13.05
C VAL A 52 -3.17 -27.34 12.49
N GLU A 53 -2.94 -26.41 11.58
CA GLU A 53 -1.62 -26.20 10.98
C GLU A 53 -0.55 -25.93 12.04
N ARG A 54 0.59 -26.60 11.90
CA ARG A 54 1.73 -26.42 12.81
C ARG A 54 2.55 -25.19 12.46
N LEU A 55 2.93 -25.03 11.19
CA LEU A 55 3.64 -23.83 10.76
C LEU A 55 2.69 -22.62 10.84
N ILE A 56 3.17 -21.54 11.47
CA ILE A 56 2.46 -20.27 11.50
C ILE A 56 3.11 -19.29 10.53
N LYS A 57 4.44 -19.08 10.66
CA LYS A 57 5.17 -18.08 9.86
C LYS A 57 6.66 -18.40 9.80
N VAL A 58 7.31 -18.08 8.69
CA VAL A 58 8.78 -17.97 8.57
C VAL A 58 9.12 -16.55 8.16
N VAL A 59 10.20 -15.97 8.68
CA VAL A 59 10.65 -14.61 8.34
C VAL A 59 12.17 -14.58 8.16
N ASN A 60 12.67 -13.90 7.13
CA ASN A 60 14.10 -13.62 6.94
C ASN A 60 14.50 -12.24 7.53
N ASN A 61 15.78 -11.88 7.44
CA ASN A 61 16.31 -10.59 7.89
C ASN A 61 15.71 -9.37 7.15
N GLU A 62 15.23 -9.51 5.91
CA GLU A 62 14.55 -8.45 5.16
C GLU A 62 13.06 -8.29 5.55
N GLY A 63 12.53 -9.18 6.38
CA GLY A 63 11.13 -9.24 6.77
C GLY A 63 10.21 -9.93 5.76
N LYS A 64 10.74 -10.48 4.67
CA LYS A 64 10.02 -11.36 3.75
C LYS A 64 9.62 -12.64 4.48
N SER A 65 8.49 -13.23 4.08
CA SER A 65 7.90 -14.31 4.85
C SER A 65 7.38 -15.50 4.05
N ILE A 66 7.25 -16.63 4.76
CA ILE A 66 6.32 -17.69 4.39
C ILE A 66 5.13 -17.58 5.33
N ILE A 67 3.95 -17.41 4.76
CA ILE A 67 2.71 -17.16 5.50
C ILE A 67 1.53 -17.82 4.77
N LYS A 68 0.52 -18.28 5.50
CA LYS A 68 -0.74 -18.73 4.93
C LYS A 68 -1.65 -17.51 4.71
N PHE A 69 -1.92 -17.20 3.46
CA PHE A 69 -2.70 -16.04 3.02
C PHE A 69 -3.94 -16.52 2.26
N LEU A 70 -5.14 -16.20 2.76
CA LEU A 70 -6.44 -16.61 2.21
C LEU A 70 -6.48 -18.10 1.88
N GLY A 71 -6.04 -18.93 2.84
CA GLY A 71 -6.02 -20.39 2.72
C GLY A 71 -4.83 -20.99 1.95
N SER A 72 -4.00 -20.17 1.29
CA SER A 72 -2.86 -20.64 0.49
C SER A 72 -1.53 -20.17 1.04
N TRP A 73 -0.53 -21.07 1.07
CA TRP A 73 0.84 -20.70 1.45
C TRP A 73 1.47 -19.80 0.38
N ARG A 74 2.06 -18.68 0.83
CA ARG A 74 2.86 -17.77 0.01
C ARG A 74 4.28 -17.76 0.53
N ASN A 75 5.22 -17.54 -0.40
CA ASN A 75 6.65 -17.48 -0.11
C ASN A 75 7.24 -16.24 -0.78
N SER A 76 7.37 -15.15 -0.03
CA SER A 76 8.09 -13.96 -0.48
C SER A 76 9.59 -14.01 -0.17
N ILE A 77 10.04 -14.94 0.68
CA ILE A 77 11.48 -15.18 0.95
C ILE A 77 12.20 -15.65 -0.32
N GLY A 78 11.54 -16.52 -1.11
CA GLY A 78 12.16 -17.18 -2.25
C GLY A 78 12.92 -18.43 -1.81
N ASP A 79 14.24 -18.34 -1.78
CA ASP A 79 15.13 -19.45 -1.40
C ASP A 79 15.74 -19.21 -0.01
N PHE A 80 15.94 -20.29 0.75
CA PHE A 80 16.89 -20.28 1.85
C PHE A 80 18.31 -20.27 1.29
N LEU A 81 19.16 -19.38 1.80
CA LEU A 81 20.51 -19.13 1.31
C LEU A 81 21.56 -19.64 2.32
N PRO A 82 22.68 -20.20 1.85
CA PRO A 82 23.79 -20.59 2.70
C PRO A 82 24.31 -19.41 3.53
N GLY A 83 24.50 -19.62 4.83
CA GLY A 83 25.00 -18.59 5.75
C GLY A 83 23.93 -17.66 6.33
N GLU A 84 22.68 -17.75 5.88
CA GLU A 84 21.57 -16.95 6.40
C GLU A 84 20.82 -17.64 7.56
N GLY A 85 20.20 -16.81 8.41
CA GLY A 85 19.35 -17.22 9.51
C GLY A 85 17.88 -16.90 9.25
N TYR A 86 16.98 -17.74 9.78
CA TYR A 86 15.54 -17.61 9.62
C TYR A 86 14.83 -17.74 10.96
N ARG A 87 13.81 -16.91 11.16
CA ARG A 87 12.89 -17.04 12.30
C ARG A 87 11.69 -17.85 11.86
N VAL A 88 11.28 -18.82 12.68
CA VAL A 88 10.12 -19.67 12.42
C VAL A 88 9.21 -19.71 13.64
N LYS A 89 7.91 -19.51 13.42
CA LYS A 89 6.87 -19.62 14.45
C LYS A 89 6.08 -20.91 14.21
N VAL A 90 6.00 -21.75 15.23
CA VAL A 90 5.22 -23.00 15.22
C VAL A 90 4.18 -23.02 16.34
N LEU A 91 3.06 -23.68 16.11
CA LEU A 91 1.96 -23.77 17.07
C LEU A 91 2.17 -24.81 18.18
N CYS A 92 3.00 -25.80 17.94
CA CYS A 92 3.38 -26.83 18.91
C CYS A 92 4.86 -27.23 18.69
N ASP A 93 5.46 -27.84 19.70
CA ASP A 93 6.82 -28.40 19.62
C ASP A 93 6.95 -29.33 18.42
N ALA A 94 8.08 -29.24 17.72
CA ALA A 94 8.27 -29.93 16.46
C ALA A 94 9.73 -30.27 16.20
N SER A 95 9.97 -31.20 15.30
CA SER A 95 11.26 -31.36 14.64
C SER A 95 11.07 -31.57 13.16
N PHE A 96 11.96 -31.03 12.35
CA PHE A 96 11.95 -31.25 10.90
C PHE A 96 13.36 -31.41 10.36
N ASP A 97 13.46 -32.12 9.25
CA ASP A 97 14.74 -32.45 8.61
C ASP A 97 15.00 -31.52 7.42
N ILE A 98 16.09 -30.76 7.47
CA ILE A 98 16.63 -30.08 6.28
C ILE A 98 17.44 -31.10 5.48
N ASN A 99 16.95 -31.43 4.30
CA ASN A 99 17.60 -32.36 3.38
C ASN A 99 18.59 -31.64 2.46
N GLN A 100 19.49 -32.41 1.84
CA GLN A 100 20.27 -31.90 0.70
C GLN A 100 19.29 -31.48 -0.41
N PRO A 101 19.46 -30.28 -1.01
CA PRO A 101 18.63 -29.88 -2.13
C PRO A 101 18.82 -30.91 -3.26
N ALA A 102 17.72 -31.41 -3.82
CA ALA A 102 17.82 -32.37 -4.92
C ALA A 102 18.55 -31.72 -6.11
N ASN A 103 19.57 -32.41 -6.65
CA ASN A 103 20.23 -32.06 -7.90
C ASN A 103 19.25 -32.23 -9.07
N SER A 104 18.28 -31.34 -9.21
CA SER A 104 17.32 -31.43 -10.30
C SER A 104 17.91 -30.77 -11.54
N ASN A 105 18.42 -31.59 -12.47
CA ASN A 105 18.56 -31.25 -13.90
C ASN A 105 17.21 -31.04 -14.60
N LYS A 106 16.13 -30.78 -13.84
CA LYS A 106 14.81 -30.47 -14.38
C LYS A 106 14.82 -29.00 -14.75
N ARG A 107 14.52 -28.70 -16.03
CA ARG A 107 14.35 -27.34 -16.57
C ARG A 107 13.68 -26.49 -15.50
N ARG A 108 14.41 -25.49 -15.00
CA ARG A 108 13.89 -24.51 -14.05
C ARG A 108 12.64 -23.90 -14.69
N LYS A 109 11.44 -24.37 -14.30
CA LYS A 109 10.24 -23.57 -14.52
C LYS A 109 10.56 -22.25 -13.83
N ARG A 110 10.49 -21.14 -14.56
CA ARG A 110 10.54 -19.81 -13.94
C ARG A 110 9.47 -19.81 -12.86
N VAL A 111 9.89 -20.06 -11.61
CA VAL A 111 9.07 -19.77 -10.46
C VAL A 111 8.88 -18.27 -10.57
N ARG A 112 7.63 -17.85 -10.72
CA ARG A 112 7.26 -16.45 -10.70
C ARG A 112 7.61 -15.98 -9.29
N THR A 113 8.85 -15.50 -9.11
CA THR A 113 9.28 -14.82 -7.89
C THR A 113 8.24 -13.75 -7.65
N LEU A 114 7.59 -13.79 -6.48
CA LEU A 114 6.69 -12.72 -6.08
C LEU A 114 7.52 -11.43 -6.15
N ARG A 115 6.99 -10.43 -6.86
CA ARG A 115 7.69 -9.18 -7.10
C ARG A 115 7.85 -8.50 -5.75
N SER A 116 9.09 -8.37 -5.30
CA SER A 116 9.42 -7.51 -4.16
C SER A 116 8.99 -6.09 -4.53
N ALA A 117 8.30 -5.38 -3.65
CA ALA A 117 8.01 -3.96 -3.84
C ALA A 117 9.33 -3.25 -4.22
N GLN A 118 9.31 -2.51 -5.33
CA GLN A 118 10.47 -1.69 -5.69
C GLN A 118 10.65 -0.61 -4.61
N PRO A 119 11.88 -0.17 -4.33
CA PRO A 119 12.11 0.95 -3.43
C PRO A 119 11.27 2.16 -3.85
N ALA A 120 10.56 2.74 -2.89
CA ALA A 120 9.88 4.01 -3.08
C ALA A 120 10.91 5.12 -3.35
N SER A 121 10.58 6.02 -4.27
CA SER A 121 11.36 7.21 -4.64
C SER A 121 10.80 8.49 -4.04
N HIS A 122 9.48 8.54 -3.82
CA HIS A 122 8.78 9.67 -3.22
C HIS A 122 8.72 9.54 -1.70
N PHE A 123 8.36 8.36 -1.17
CA PHE A 123 8.34 8.11 0.27
C PHE A 123 9.66 7.51 0.79
N THR A 124 10.30 8.20 1.75
CA THR A 124 11.55 7.73 2.36
C THR A 124 11.29 7.10 3.73
N LYS A 125 11.66 5.83 3.89
CA LYS A 125 11.56 5.12 5.18
C LYS A 125 12.53 5.69 6.21
N VAL A 126 12.15 5.65 7.48
CA VAL A 126 13.02 6.03 8.61
C VAL A 126 14.02 4.94 9.04
N TRP A 127 14.10 3.85 8.28
CA TRP A 127 15.01 2.73 8.52
C TRP A 127 15.51 2.15 7.20
N ASP A 128 16.74 1.66 7.24
CA ASP A 128 17.41 0.94 6.17
C ASP A 128 17.85 -0.45 6.65
N GLY A 129 18.39 -1.26 5.73
CA GLY A 129 18.81 -2.63 6.03
C GLY A 129 17.65 -3.60 6.30
N GLY A 130 17.88 -4.56 7.19
CA GLY A 130 16.91 -5.59 7.54
C GLY A 130 15.80 -5.09 8.46
N ALA A 131 14.62 -5.70 8.37
CA ALA A 131 13.48 -5.32 9.19
C ALA A 131 13.54 -6.02 10.56
N THR A 132 13.57 -5.24 11.64
CA THR A 132 13.53 -5.73 13.01
C THR A 132 12.09 -6.01 13.41
N ASN A 133 11.79 -7.25 13.83
CA ASN A 133 10.45 -7.70 14.26
C ASN A 133 9.29 -7.16 13.37
N PRO A 134 9.30 -7.46 12.07
CA PRO A 134 8.51 -6.73 11.09
C PRO A 134 7.02 -6.95 11.26
N MET A 135 6.23 -5.92 10.98
CA MET A 135 4.80 -6.06 10.70
C MET A 135 4.57 -5.91 9.20
N THR A 136 3.82 -6.83 8.61
CA THR A 136 3.58 -6.85 7.16
C THR A 136 2.11 -6.56 6.84
N ILE A 137 1.86 -5.57 5.99
CA ILE A 137 0.53 -5.30 5.43
C ILE A 137 0.49 -5.78 3.99
N TYR A 138 -0.44 -6.67 3.69
CA TYR A 138 -0.74 -7.12 2.33
C TYR A 138 -1.88 -6.28 1.77
N VAL A 139 -1.55 -5.32 0.92
CA VAL A 139 -2.56 -4.48 0.26
C VAL A 139 -3.16 -5.26 -0.92
N VAL A 140 -4.48 -5.43 -0.92
CA VAL A 140 -5.20 -6.20 -1.97
C VAL A 140 -6.02 -5.31 -2.91
N SER A 141 -6.16 -4.03 -2.58
CA SER A 141 -6.71 -2.98 -3.44
C SER A 141 -6.19 -1.62 -2.94
N ALA A 142 -5.85 -0.72 -3.86
CA ALA A 142 -5.51 0.66 -3.55
C ALA A 142 -6.03 1.58 -4.66
N THR A 143 -6.88 2.55 -4.29
CA THR A 143 -7.46 3.49 -5.26
C THR A 143 -7.32 4.96 -4.84
N ILE A 144 -7.17 5.82 -5.85
CA ILE A 144 -7.26 7.28 -5.73
C ILE A 144 -8.37 7.75 -6.69
N ASN A 145 -9.38 8.45 -6.17
CA ASN A 145 -10.56 8.89 -6.93
C ASN A 145 -11.25 7.73 -7.67
N GLY A 146 -11.29 6.55 -7.04
CA GLY A 146 -11.83 5.32 -7.63
C GLY A 146 -10.93 4.62 -8.66
N ASN A 147 -9.80 5.22 -9.06
CA ASN A 147 -8.87 4.61 -10.01
C ASN A 147 -7.81 3.78 -9.27
N ASN A 148 -7.51 2.58 -9.79
CA ASN A 148 -6.47 1.72 -9.23
C ASN A 148 -5.08 2.37 -9.37
N LEU A 149 -4.24 2.20 -8.35
CA LEU A 149 -2.82 2.50 -8.49
C LEU A 149 -2.17 1.59 -9.53
N SER A 150 -1.23 2.16 -10.27
CA SER A 150 -0.53 1.53 -11.39
C SER A 150 0.98 1.67 -11.24
N ASN A 151 1.72 1.16 -12.24
CA ASN A 151 3.18 1.14 -12.20
C ASN A 151 3.77 2.55 -12.00
N GLY A 152 4.64 2.70 -11.00
CA GLY A 152 5.27 3.98 -10.65
C GLY A 152 4.55 4.75 -9.54
N ASN A 153 3.33 4.36 -9.16
CA ASN A 153 2.66 4.91 -7.98
C ASN A 153 3.28 4.34 -6.70
N GLU A 154 3.07 4.98 -5.56
CA GLU A 154 3.65 4.54 -4.28
C GLU A 154 2.62 4.44 -3.17
N ILE A 155 2.87 3.51 -2.26
CA ILE A 155 2.11 3.35 -1.02
C ILE A 155 3.09 3.41 0.14
N ALA A 156 2.76 4.20 1.16
CA ALA A 156 3.53 4.29 2.39
C ALA A 156 2.65 4.08 3.62
N ILE A 157 3.27 3.52 4.66
CA ILE A 157 2.73 3.25 5.98
C ILE A 157 3.46 4.13 6.98
N TYR A 158 2.70 4.79 7.85
CA TYR A 158 3.19 5.74 8.82
C TYR A 158 2.83 5.35 10.25
N ASP A 159 3.80 5.55 11.14
CA ASP A 159 3.61 5.66 12.59
C ASP A 159 3.81 7.14 12.98
N GLY A 160 2.69 7.85 13.18
CA GLY A 160 2.71 9.31 13.34
C GLY A 160 3.33 9.98 12.11
N THR A 161 4.48 10.64 12.28
CA THR A 161 5.22 11.29 11.20
C THR A 161 6.27 10.38 10.54
N ASN A 162 6.57 9.22 11.14
CA ASN A 162 7.62 8.33 10.65
C ASN A 162 7.08 7.44 9.54
N CYS A 163 7.66 7.51 8.34
CA CYS A 163 7.40 6.54 7.30
C CYS A 163 8.09 5.22 7.67
N VAL A 164 7.31 4.24 8.13
CA VAL A 164 7.83 2.97 8.67
C VAL A 164 7.75 1.83 7.65
N GLY A 165 7.15 2.05 6.48
CA GLY A 165 7.19 1.16 5.34
C GLY A 165 6.75 1.89 4.08
N ALA A 166 7.37 1.62 2.94
CA ALA A 166 7.00 2.23 1.67
C ALA A 166 7.46 1.35 0.51
N GLY A 167 6.77 1.45 -0.62
CA GLY A 167 7.19 0.80 -1.87
C GLY A 167 6.48 1.37 -3.09
N SER A 168 7.11 1.20 -4.25
CA SER A 168 6.52 1.52 -5.54
C SER A 168 5.77 0.32 -6.11
N VAL A 169 4.54 0.60 -6.55
CA VAL A 169 3.65 -0.33 -7.24
C VAL A 169 4.24 -0.62 -8.61
N ASP A 170 4.37 -1.91 -8.95
CA ASP A 170 5.01 -2.34 -10.20
C ASP A 170 4.08 -3.20 -11.08
N GLY A 171 2.80 -3.32 -10.70
CA GLY A 171 1.77 -4.08 -11.39
C GLY A 171 0.40 -3.97 -10.70
N GLU A 172 -0.57 -4.74 -11.16
CA GLU A 172 -1.91 -4.78 -10.58
C GLU A 172 -1.89 -5.29 -9.13
N ILE A 173 -2.57 -4.55 -8.25
CA ILE A 173 -2.81 -4.93 -6.87
C ILE A 173 -4.13 -5.71 -6.80
N SER A 174 -4.07 -6.96 -6.33
CA SER A 174 -5.25 -7.81 -6.16
C SER A 174 -5.04 -8.84 -5.06
N THR A 175 -6.08 -9.59 -4.69
CA THR A 175 -5.94 -10.74 -3.78
C THR A 175 -4.99 -11.82 -4.31
N ASN A 176 -4.88 -11.98 -5.63
CA ASN A 176 -3.95 -12.93 -6.25
C ASN A 176 -2.51 -12.39 -6.28
N SER A 177 -2.36 -11.08 -6.43
CA SER A 177 -1.07 -10.38 -6.47
C SER A 177 -1.09 -9.22 -5.46
N PRO A 178 -1.08 -9.50 -4.14
CA PRO A 178 -1.12 -8.47 -3.13
C PRO A 178 0.19 -7.69 -3.14
N PHE A 179 0.10 -6.40 -2.85
CA PHE A 179 1.26 -5.55 -2.67
C PHE A 179 1.74 -5.66 -1.21
N GLU A 180 2.93 -6.22 -1.02
CA GLU A 180 3.51 -6.50 0.30
C GLU A 180 4.29 -5.28 0.82
N LEU A 181 3.79 -4.67 1.89
CA LEU A 181 4.47 -3.59 2.60
C LEU A 181 5.02 -4.10 3.92
N ILE A 182 6.35 -4.13 4.02
CA ILE A 182 7.07 -4.52 5.23
C ILE A 182 7.40 -3.27 6.03
N THR A 183 7.06 -3.30 7.31
CA THR A 183 7.45 -2.28 8.28
C THR A 183 8.44 -2.86 9.29
N SER A 184 9.31 -2.01 9.86
CA SER A 184 10.26 -2.42 10.91
C SER A 184 9.87 -1.80 12.24
N LYS A 185 9.97 -2.58 13.32
CA LYS A 185 9.82 -2.09 14.68
C LYS A 185 11.03 -1.22 15.04
N ASN A 186 10.78 -0.14 15.77
CA ASN A 186 11.83 0.67 16.38
C ASN A 186 12.73 -0.17 17.30
N ASP A 187 14.03 -0.18 17.00
CA ASP A 187 15.05 -0.94 17.73
C ASP A 187 15.64 -0.19 18.94
N GLY A 188 15.13 1.02 19.20
CA GLY A 188 15.63 1.93 20.24
C GLY A 188 16.41 3.13 19.69
N SER A 189 16.77 3.12 18.40
CA SER A 189 17.40 4.27 17.73
C SER A 189 16.42 5.30 17.17
N GLY A 190 15.10 5.04 17.28
CA GLY A 190 14.05 5.88 16.69
C GLY A 190 13.64 5.46 15.27
N ASN A 191 14.10 4.30 14.80
CA ASN A 191 13.94 3.81 13.43
C ASN A 191 12.76 2.82 13.28
N GLY A 192 11.58 3.30 12.91
CA GLY A 192 10.44 2.43 12.61
C GLY A 192 9.28 2.62 13.56
N PHE A 193 8.43 1.60 13.70
CA PHE A 193 7.16 1.72 14.43
C PHE A 193 7.28 1.39 15.91
N THR A 194 6.38 1.97 16.71
CA THR A 194 6.16 1.67 18.11
C THR A 194 4.94 0.78 18.28
N VAL A 195 5.09 -0.31 19.04
CA VAL A 195 3.97 -1.26 19.28
C VAL A 195 2.82 -0.55 19.99
N GLY A 196 1.60 -0.78 19.53
CA GLY A 196 0.38 -0.14 20.05
C GLY A 196 0.03 1.19 19.41
N ASN A 197 0.88 1.75 18.53
CA ASN A 197 0.50 2.94 17.77
C ASN A 197 -0.46 2.62 16.62
N ASN A 198 -1.22 3.62 16.21
CA ASN A 198 -2.14 3.51 15.07
C ASN A 198 -1.37 3.47 13.75
N ILE A 199 -1.92 2.74 12.78
CA ILE A 199 -1.37 2.60 11.44
C ILE A 199 -2.07 3.61 10.54
N THR A 200 -1.30 4.46 9.86
CA THR A 200 -1.82 5.41 8.86
C THR A 200 -1.12 5.20 7.53
N TYR A 201 -1.71 5.69 6.44
CA TYR A 201 -1.19 5.49 5.10
C TYR A 201 -1.13 6.80 4.33
N LYS A 202 -0.27 6.81 3.31
CA LYS A 202 -0.33 7.77 2.22
C LYS A 202 -0.23 7.04 0.90
N LEU A 203 -0.92 7.56 -0.11
CA LEU A 203 -0.83 7.11 -1.49
C LEU A 203 -0.23 8.23 -2.34
N TRP A 204 0.55 7.90 -3.35
CA TRP A 204 1.08 8.86 -4.31
C TRP A 204 0.86 8.34 -5.73
N ASP A 205 0.29 9.18 -6.60
CA ASP A 205 -0.07 8.83 -7.98
C ASP A 205 1.00 9.19 -9.02
N GLY A 206 2.17 9.68 -8.58
CA GLY A 206 3.21 10.21 -9.46
C GLY A 206 3.32 11.73 -9.42
N ASP A 207 2.23 12.41 -9.04
CA ASP A 207 2.14 13.87 -9.03
C ASP A 207 1.67 14.40 -7.66
N ASN A 208 0.65 13.76 -7.08
CA ASN A 208 -0.05 14.21 -5.87
C ASN A 208 -0.02 13.16 -4.76
N GLU A 209 0.10 13.62 -3.52
CA GLU A 209 -0.11 12.79 -2.33
C GLU A 209 -1.58 12.83 -1.90
N CYS A 210 -2.11 11.66 -1.56
CA CYS A 210 -3.31 11.56 -0.76
C CYS A 210 -3.00 11.10 0.67
N THR A 211 -3.54 11.82 1.65
CA THR A 211 -3.31 11.58 3.07
C THR A 211 -4.56 11.16 3.84
N ASP A 212 -5.75 11.41 3.31
CA ASP A 212 -7.02 10.98 3.93
C ASP A 212 -7.45 9.62 3.36
N ILE A 213 -6.89 8.55 3.94
CA ILE A 213 -7.07 7.18 3.45
C ILE A 213 -8.17 6.49 4.25
N THR A 214 -9.20 6.04 3.53
CA THR A 214 -10.16 5.05 4.04
C THR A 214 -9.54 3.67 3.94
N VAL A 215 -9.54 2.91 5.05
CA VAL A 215 -8.92 1.58 5.11
C VAL A 215 -9.91 0.55 5.64
N SER A 216 -10.02 -0.57 4.91
CA SER A 216 -10.70 -1.78 5.37
C SER A 216 -9.67 -2.87 5.67
N TYR A 217 -9.76 -3.48 6.85
CA TYR A 217 -8.81 -4.52 7.28
C TYR A 217 -9.44 -5.91 7.32
N MET A 218 -8.63 -6.92 7.01
CA MET A 218 -8.95 -8.33 7.24
C MET A 218 -7.78 -9.07 7.91
N ASP A 219 -8.09 -10.14 8.62
CA ASP A 219 -7.11 -11.13 9.00
C ASP A 219 -6.60 -11.93 7.77
N LEU A 220 -5.59 -12.77 7.97
CA LEU A 220 -5.03 -13.59 6.88
C LEU A 220 -5.97 -14.69 6.38
N ASN A 221 -7.08 -14.95 7.06
CA ASN A 221 -8.13 -15.87 6.62
C ASN A 221 -9.21 -15.16 5.78
N GLY A 222 -9.18 -13.82 5.72
CA GLY A 222 -10.13 -13.00 4.97
C GLY A 222 -11.32 -12.52 5.79
N ASN A 223 -11.29 -12.68 7.12
CA ASN A 223 -12.33 -12.14 7.99
C ASN A 223 -12.09 -10.66 8.23
N SER A 224 -13.14 -9.83 8.08
CA SER A 224 -13.06 -8.41 8.43
C SER A 224 -12.75 -8.21 9.91
N ILE A 225 -11.85 -7.28 10.20
CA ILE A 225 -11.43 -6.92 11.56
C ILE A 225 -11.47 -5.41 11.75
N SER A 226 -11.49 -4.96 13.00
CA SER A 226 -11.22 -3.57 13.33
C SER A 226 -9.78 -3.19 12.96
N ALA A 227 -9.51 -1.91 12.76
CA ALA A 227 -8.18 -1.41 12.49
C ALA A 227 -7.18 -1.91 13.55
N PRO A 228 -6.14 -2.68 13.15
CA PRO A 228 -5.13 -3.14 14.08
C PRO A 228 -4.17 -2.00 14.43
N GLN A 229 -3.51 -2.14 15.57
CA GLN A 229 -2.37 -1.32 15.93
C GLN A 229 -1.07 -2.01 15.52
N PHE A 230 0.01 -1.24 15.43
CA PHE A 230 1.33 -1.80 15.18
C PHE A 230 1.67 -2.89 16.19
N THR A 231 1.92 -4.10 15.69
CA THR A 231 2.24 -5.27 16.52
C THR A 231 3.39 -6.04 15.87
N ALA A 232 4.43 -6.29 16.66
CA ALA A 232 5.63 -6.97 16.21
C ALA A 232 5.31 -8.35 15.61
N ASP A 233 5.94 -8.66 14.48
CA ASP A 233 5.86 -9.95 13.77
C ASP A 233 4.48 -10.35 13.20
N GLU A 234 3.46 -9.51 13.32
CA GLU A 234 2.10 -9.77 12.83
C GLU A 234 1.90 -9.41 11.35
N SER A 235 0.79 -9.86 10.77
CA SER A 235 0.44 -9.54 9.38
C SER A 235 -1.05 -9.45 9.15
N TYR A 236 -1.46 -8.48 8.34
CA TYR A 236 -2.87 -8.24 8.02
C TYR A 236 -3.05 -7.91 6.55
N ILE A 237 -4.30 -7.97 6.11
CA ILE A 237 -4.72 -7.59 4.77
C ILE A 237 -5.39 -6.21 4.85
N ALA A 238 -5.10 -5.34 3.88
CA ALA A 238 -5.72 -4.02 3.78
C ALA A 238 -6.25 -3.72 2.38
N SER A 239 -7.37 -3.03 2.31
CA SER A 239 -7.86 -2.35 1.11
C SER A 239 -7.87 -0.85 1.37
N LEU A 240 -7.24 -0.08 0.50
CA LEU A 240 -7.03 1.36 0.65
C LEU A 240 -7.86 2.11 -0.40
N SER A 241 -8.56 3.15 0.01
CA SER A 241 -9.17 4.08 -0.93
C SER A 241 -9.03 5.51 -0.44
N CYS A 242 -8.78 6.41 -1.37
CA CYS A 242 -8.77 7.84 -1.13
C CYS A 242 -9.57 8.56 -2.21
N ASN A 243 -10.20 9.66 -1.83
CA ASN A 243 -10.61 10.69 -2.77
C ASN A 243 -9.77 11.94 -2.48
N MET A 244 -8.97 12.38 -3.46
CA MET A 244 -8.25 13.63 -3.33
C MET A 244 -9.25 14.76 -3.50
N THR A 245 -9.45 15.53 -2.44
CA THR A 245 -10.02 16.87 -2.57
C THR A 245 -8.96 17.74 -3.20
N THR A 246 -9.08 17.96 -4.50
CA THR A 246 -8.28 18.96 -5.17
C THR A 246 -8.62 20.32 -4.58
N GLU A 247 -7.63 21.00 -4.00
CA GLU A 247 -7.78 22.42 -3.66
C GLU A 247 -8.27 23.14 -4.93
N PRO A 248 -9.40 23.87 -4.86
CA PRO A 248 -9.91 24.59 -6.02
C PRO A 248 -8.82 25.53 -6.53
N HIS A 249 -8.45 25.35 -7.80
CA HIS A 249 -7.51 26.20 -8.50
C HIS A 249 -8.12 27.59 -8.70
N PHE A 250 -9.44 27.67 -8.85
CA PHE A 250 -10.15 28.93 -8.94
C PHE A 250 -10.63 29.35 -7.56
N LYS A 251 -9.93 30.33 -6.99
CA LYS A 251 -10.24 30.94 -5.69
C LYS A 251 -11.02 32.24 -5.91
N PRO A 252 -12.34 32.27 -5.62
CA PRO A 252 -13.10 33.49 -5.76
C PRO A 252 -12.54 34.59 -4.87
N VAL A 253 -12.56 35.84 -5.34
CA VAL A 253 -12.02 37.02 -4.62
C VAL A 253 -12.91 37.49 -3.46
N TRP A 254 -13.74 36.61 -2.91
CA TRP A 254 -14.63 36.91 -1.81
C TRP A 254 -14.60 35.76 -0.79
N GLU A 255 -14.70 36.11 0.49
CA GLU A 255 -14.81 35.18 1.61
C GLU A 255 -16.17 35.33 2.30
N GLY A 256 -16.73 34.24 2.82
CA GLY A 256 -18.05 34.24 3.46
C GLY A 256 -19.19 33.93 2.49
N GLY A 257 -20.31 34.65 2.59
CA GLY A 257 -21.46 34.49 1.69
C GLY A 257 -21.38 35.45 0.51
N ALA A 258 -21.83 35.02 -0.67
CA ALA A 258 -21.84 35.87 -1.86
C ALA A 258 -22.73 37.11 -1.67
N THR A 259 -22.23 38.28 -2.04
CA THR A 259 -22.95 39.54 -1.99
C THR A 259 -23.60 39.83 -3.35
N ASN A 260 -24.93 40.03 -3.36
CA ASN A 260 -25.72 40.16 -4.59
C ASN A 260 -25.39 39.05 -5.62
N PRO A 261 -25.60 37.78 -5.27
CA PRO A 261 -25.13 36.66 -6.08
C PRO A 261 -25.80 36.60 -7.44
N MET A 262 -25.02 36.20 -8.44
CA MET A 262 -25.51 35.68 -9.71
C MET A 262 -25.19 34.19 -9.79
N THR A 263 -26.21 33.35 -9.87
CA THR A 263 -26.02 31.91 -10.02
C THR A 263 -26.06 31.52 -11.50
N LEU A 264 -25.07 30.75 -11.94
CA LEU A 264 -25.03 30.12 -13.26
C LEU A 264 -25.32 28.61 -13.11
N TYR A 265 -26.06 28.05 -14.07
CA TYR A 265 -26.28 26.62 -14.17
C TYR A 265 -25.69 26.12 -15.49
N ALA A 266 -24.56 25.44 -15.43
CA ALA A 266 -24.00 24.79 -16.60
C ALA A 266 -24.71 23.43 -16.80
N ILE A 267 -25.22 23.20 -18.01
CA ILE A 267 -25.87 21.93 -18.40
C ILE A 267 -24.97 21.04 -19.27
N SER A 268 -23.77 21.53 -19.60
CA SER A 268 -22.70 20.77 -20.22
C SER A 268 -21.38 21.46 -19.91
N VAL A 269 -20.35 20.67 -19.59
CA VAL A 269 -18.98 21.15 -19.48
C VAL A 269 -18.09 20.17 -20.23
N THR A 270 -17.40 20.67 -21.26
CA THR A 270 -16.51 19.85 -22.08
C THR A 270 -15.13 20.49 -22.18
N LEU A 271 -14.09 19.67 -22.25
CA LEU A 271 -12.73 20.09 -22.54
C LEU A 271 -12.21 19.32 -23.74
N ASN A 272 -11.83 20.04 -24.80
CA ASN A 272 -11.46 19.45 -26.09
C ASN A 272 -12.55 18.51 -26.66
N GLY A 273 -13.82 18.84 -26.45
CA GLY A 273 -14.96 18.07 -26.95
C GLY A 273 -15.36 16.85 -26.11
N ASN A 274 -14.64 16.55 -25.02
CA ASN A 274 -15.00 15.46 -24.10
C ASN A 274 -15.73 16.02 -22.88
N SER A 275 -16.84 15.39 -22.48
CA SER A 275 -17.53 15.69 -21.22
C SER A 275 -16.60 15.52 -20.03
N LEU A 276 -16.61 16.49 -19.13
CA LEU A 276 -15.89 16.42 -17.87
C LEU A 276 -16.74 15.73 -16.81
N THR A 277 -16.16 14.73 -16.18
CA THR A 277 -16.72 14.04 -15.00
C THR A 277 -15.95 14.37 -13.72
N ASN A 278 -14.79 15.02 -13.86
CA ASN A 278 -13.95 15.50 -12.77
C ASN A 278 -13.20 16.77 -13.20
N GLY A 279 -13.19 17.82 -12.40
CA GLY A 279 -12.56 19.10 -12.76
C GLY A 279 -13.10 20.29 -11.97
N GLU A 280 -12.89 21.48 -12.50
CA GLU A 280 -13.37 22.73 -11.91
C GLU A 280 -13.71 23.75 -12.99
N VAL A 281 -14.73 24.55 -12.72
CA VAL A 281 -15.10 25.71 -13.54
C VAL A 281 -14.88 26.97 -12.71
N GLY A 282 -14.18 27.94 -13.27
CA GLY A 282 -14.00 29.27 -12.70
C GLY A 282 -14.71 30.29 -13.56
N VAL A 283 -15.39 31.23 -12.92
CA VAL A 283 -16.06 32.37 -13.55
C VAL A 283 -15.26 33.62 -13.24
N PHE A 284 -14.92 34.36 -14.28
CA PHE A 284 -14.01 35.50 -14.19
C PHE A 284 -14.67 36.80 -14.65
N ASP A 285 -14.42 37.87 -13.89
CA ASP A 285 -14.57 39.26 -14.31
C ASP A 285 -13.16 39.84 -14.52
N GLY A 286 -12.77 40.00 -15.79
CA GLY A 286 -11.39 40.30 -16.15
C GLY A 286 -10.43 39.20 -15.65
N SER A 287 -9.48 39.58 -14.79
CA SER A 287 -8.53 38.65 -14.16
C SER A 287 -8.97 38.12 -12.79
N LYS A 288 -10.12 38.59 -12.27
CA LYS A 288 -10.61 38.20 -10.94
C LYS A 288 -11.55 37.02 -11.05
N CYS A 289 -11.27 35.95 -10.32
CA CYS A 289 -12.23 34.86 -10.14
C CYS A 289 -13.35 35.35 -9.23
N VAL A 290 -14.58 35.40 -9.75
CA VAL A 290 -15.78 35.88 -9.02
C VAL A 290 -16.70 34.74 -8.60
N GLY A 291 -16.45 33.53 -9.07
CA GLY A 291 -17.12 32.31 -8.63
C GLY A 291 -16.38 31.08 -9.17
N SER A 292 -16.56 29.95 -8.50
CA SER A 292 -16.03 28.67 -8.95
C SER A 292 -16.93 27.51 -8.50
N ALA A 293 -16.82 26.37 -9.19
CA ALA A 293 -17.50 25.14 -8.82
C ALA A 293 -16.67 23.91 -9.21
N ILE A 294 -16.70 22.90 -8.35
CA ILE A 294 -16.06 21.60 -8.57
C ILE A 294 -16.99 20.70 -9.38
N ILE A 295 -16.46 20.04 -10.39
CA ILE A 295 -17.12 18.97 -11.15
C ILE A 295 -16.68 17.64 -10.53
N ASN A 296 -17.63 16.86 -10.03
CA ASN A 296 -17.40 15.51 -9.47
C ASN A 296 -18.28 14.43 -10.12
N ALA A 297 -19.08 14.79 -11.12
CA ALA A 297 -19.93 13.91 -11.91
C ALA A 297 -20.17 14.54 -13.29
N GLU A 298 -20.73 13.77 -14.22
CA GLU A 298 -21.11 14.29 -15.54
C GLU A 298 -22.14 15.42 -15.41
N VAL A 299 -21.83 16.57 -16.04
CA VAL A 299 -22.73 17.73 -16.09
C VAL A 299 -23.68 17.58 -17.27
N SER A 300 -24.99 17.59 -16.99
CA SER A 300 -26.05 17.42 -17.99
C SER A 300 -27.27 18.27 -17.66
N SER A 301 -28.26 18.34 -18.56
CA SER A 301 -29.53 19.03 -18.27
C SER A 301 -30.32 18.42 -17.10
N SER A 302 -30.11 17.14 -16.78
CA SER A 302 -30.70 16.47 -15.61
C SER A 302 -29.82 16.54 -14.36
N ASN A 303 -28.57 16.99 -14.49
CA ASN A 303 -27.62 17.18 -13.40
C ASN A 303 -26.78 18.45 -13.67
N PRO A 304 -27.38 19.65 -13.59
CA PRO A 304 -26.68 20.89 -13.88
C PRO A 304 -25.66 21.22 -12.78
N LEU A 305 -24.51 21.77 -13.18
CA LEU A 305 -23.51 22.32 -12.26
C LEU A 305 -23.91 23.73 -11.86
N GLU A 306 -24.17 23.94 -10.56
CA GLU A 306 -24.43 25.26 -9.98
C GLU A 306 -23.12 26.00 -9.69
N ILE A 307 -23.01 27.24 -10.15
CA ILE A 307 -21.85 28.11 -9.93
C ILE A 307 -22.32 29.44 -9.36
N ILE A 308 -21.99 29.70 -8.10
CA ILE A 308 -22.37 30.93 -7.40
C ILE A 308 -21.28 31.97 -7.63
N ASN A 309 -21.68 33.12 -8.19
CA ASN A 309 -20.79 34.24 -8.43
C ASN A 309 -21.18 35.41 -7.53
N SER A 310 -20.21 36.07 -6.91
CA SER A 310 -20.46 37.28 -6.12
C SER A 310 -20.12 38.51 -6.94
N LYS A 311 -20.87 39.59 -6.73
CA LYS A 311 -20.41 40.92 -7.15
C LYS A 311 -19.14 41.25 -6.34
N ASP A 312 -18.12 41.77 -7.02
CA ASP A 312 -16.90 42.28 -6.39
C ASP A 312 -17.28 43.32 -5.32
N ASP A 313 -16.72 43.15 -4.13
CA ASP A 313 -17.06 43.83 -2.88
C ASP A 313 -16.49 45.26 -2.77
N GLY A 314 -15.84 45.80 -3.80
CA GLY A 314 -15.39 47.20 -3.72
C GLY A 314 -14.63 47.80 -4.88
N SER A 315 -14.37 47.10 -5.98
CA SER A 315 -13.48 47.63 -7.03
C SER A 315 -14.15 48.23 -8.26
N GLY A 316 -15.48 48.35 -8.27
CA GLY A 316 -16.17 49.20 -9.24
C GLY A 316 -16.05 48.72 -10.68
N ASN A 317 -16.70 47.60 -11.00
CA ASN A 317 -17.42 47.37 -12.25
C ASN A 317 -18.45 46.26 -11.98
N GLY A 318 -19.68 46.42 -12.46
CA GLY A 318 -20.67 45.35 -12.41
C GLY A 318 -20.29 44.26 -13.42
N LEU A 319 -20.63 43.01 -13.10
CA LEU A 319 -20.48 41.83 -13.97
C LEU A 319 -21.09 42.12 -15.35
N LEU A 320 -20.27 42.57 -16.30
CA LEU A 320 -20.74 42.95 -17.62
C LEU A 320 -20.32 41.88 -18.65
N TRP A 321 -19.28 41.07 -18.35
CA TRP A 321 -18.69 40.04 -19.20
C TRP A 321 -18.17 38.90 -18.30
N ALA A 322 -18.74 37.70 -18.39
CA ALA A 322 -18.25 36.52 -17.65
C ALA A 322 -17.44 35.63 -18.59
N ILE A 323 -16.18 35.37 -18.25
CA ILE A 323 -15.33 34.41 -18.96
C ILE A 323 -15.28 33.13 -18.11
N LEU A 324 -15.57 31.98 -18.72
CA LEU A 324 -15.45 30.67 -18.07
C LEU A 324 -14.07 30.08 -18.35
N SER A 325 -13.35 29.69 -17.30
CA SER A 325 -12.16 28.84 -17.43
C SER A 325 -12.45 27.46 -16.85
N ILE A 326 -11.85 26.43 -17.44
CA ILE A 326 -12.10 25.03 -17.07
C ILE A 326 -10.77 24.34 -16.81
N ILE A 327 -10.69 23.60 -15.71
CA ILE A 327 -9.55 22.74 -15.37
C ILE A 327 -10.03 21.30 -15.29
N ASN A 328 -9.30 20.38 -15.92
CA ASN A 328 -9.46 18.95 -15.74
C ASN A 328 -8.36 18.47 -14.80
N TYR A 329 -8.71 17.79 -13.71
CA TYR A 329 -7.73 17.29 -12.76
C TYR A 329 -6.86 16.12 -13.29
N GLY A 330 -7.04 15.70 -14.54
CA GLY A 330 -6.17 14.73 -15.23
C GLY A 330 -5.27 15.29 -16.34
N MET A 331 -5.27 16.61 -16.63
CA MET A 331 -4.41 17.23 -17.65
C MET A 331 -4.08 18.70 -17.32
N ALA A 332 -2.91 19.18 -17.78
CA ALA A 332 -2.45 20.55 -17.54
C ALA A 332 -3.44 21.65 -17.96
N THR A 333 -3.47 22.73 -17.17
CA THR A 333 -4.31 23.94 -17.29
C THR A 333 -4.39 24.51 -18.71
N LYS A 334 -5.61 24.80 -19.19
CA LYS A 334 -5.81 25.65 -20.38
C LYS A 334 -6.99 26.61 -20.17
N ASN A 335 -6.74 27.90 -20.41
CA ASN A 335 -7.79 28.90 -20.48
C ASN A 335 -8.64 28.62 -21.72
N VAL A 336 -9.94 28.47 -21.53
CA VAL A 336 -10.92 28.45 -22.63
C VAL A 336 -11.50 29.86 -22.68
N GLN A 337 -11.37 30.55 -23.81
CA GLN A 337 -12.22 31.70 -24.09
C GLN A 337 -13.36 31.21 -24.99
N ILE A 338 -14.60 31.55 -24.61
CA ILE A 338 -15.80 31.35 -25.43
C ILE A 338 -15.98 32.59 -26.30
#